data_AF-I2QSR1-F1
#
_entry.id   AF-I2QSR1-F1
#
_cell.length_a   1.000
_cell.length_b   1.000
_cell.length_c   1.000
_cell.angle_alpha   90.00
_cell.angle_beta   90.00
_cell.angle_gamma   90.00
#
_symmetry.space_group_name_H-M   'P 1'
#
loop_
_entity.id
_entity.type
_entity.pdbx_description
1 polymer ?
#
loop_
_entity_poly.entity_id
_entity_poly.type
_entity_poly.pdbx_seq_one_letter_code
_entity_poly.pdbx_strand_id
1 'polypeptide(L)'
;MIADGYTILVTWPQVSGDRHNQDVWFAYLSDQAEAVIAVQNACGAMNDAKVEIHSHMMADGLREHGVPKGAVKKGDPLPGS
;
A
#
# COMPACT_ATOMS: atom_id res chain seq x y z
N MET A 1 6.30 -18.31 -7.41
CA MET A 1 6.06 -17.07 -8.17
C MET A 1 6.69 -15.96 -7.37
N ILE A 2 7.74 -15.31 -7.88
CA ILE A 2 8.35 -14.15 -7.21
C ILE A 2 7.50 -12.95 -7.61
N ALA A 3 6.95 -12.24 -6.63
CA ALA A 3 6.23 -11.00 -6.89
C ALA A 3 7.24 -9.89 -7.21
N ASP A 4 6.94 -9.07 -8.22
CA ASP A 4 7.75 -7.87 -8.50
C ASP A 4 7.43 -6.75 -7.49
N GLY A 5 6.24 -6.79 -6.91
CA GLY A 5 5.81 -5.88 -5.86
C GLY A 5 4.46 -6.26 -5.27
N TYR A 6 3.85 -5.30 -4.55
CA TYR A 6 2.71 -5.57 -3.68
C TYR A 6 1.69 -4.43 -3.71
N THR A 7 0.42 -4.80 -3.57
CA THR A 7 -0.64 -3.90 -3.14
C THR A 7 -0.76 -4.00 -1.63
N ILE A 8 -0.67 -2.86 -0.95
CA ILE A 8 -0.67 -2.74 0.51
C ILE A 8 -1.87 -1.89 0.91
N LEU A 9 -2.65 -2.37 1.87
CA LEU A 9 -3.77 -1.65 2.47
C LEU A 9 -3.32 -1.07 3.81
N VAL A 10 -3.54 0.22 4.00
CA VAL A 10 -3.31 0.91 5.27
C VAL A 10 -4.66 1.34 5.82
N THR A 11 -5.03 0.76 6.96
CA THR A 11 -6.29 1.08 7.65
C THR A 11 -5.99 1.94 8.87
N TRP A 12 -6.52 3.15 8.86
CA TRP A 12 -6.36 4.09 9.97
C TRP A 12 -7.49 3.90 10.99
N PRO A 13 -7.16 3.90 12.30
CA PRO A 13 -8.15 3.86 13.35
C PRO A 13 -8.96 5.15 13.32
N GLN A 14 -10.27 5.03 13.25
CA GLN A 14 -11.16 6.17 13.35
C GLN A 14 -11.57 6.39 14.82
N VAL A 15 -11.57 7.65 15.24
CA VAL A 15 -11.97 8.05 16.60
C VAL A 15 -13.48 8.30 16.69
N SER A 16 -14.16 8.55 15.55
CA SER A 16 -15.62 8.74 15.46
C SER A 16 -16.16 8.38 14.08
N GLY A 17 -17.15 7.48 13.99
CA GLY A 17 -17.85 7.08 12.77
C GLY A 17 -17.75 5.59 12.43
N ASP A 18 -18.68 5.09 11.60
CA ASP A 18 -18.78 3.67 11.18
C ASP A 18 -17.91 3.31 9.95
N ARG A 19 -17.10 4.23 9.40
CA ARG A 19 -16.32 3.97 8.17
C ARG A 19 -14.81 4.08 8.41
N HIS A 20 -14.11 2.96 8.41
CA HIS A 20 -12.64 2.95 8.45
C HIS A 20 -12.03 3.73 7.29
N ASN A 21 -11.04 4.60 7.58
CA ASN A 21 -10.29 5.28 6.54
C ASN A 21 -9.21 4.33 6.01
N GLN A 22 -9.35 3.89 4.77
CA GLN A 22 -8.45 2.93 4.13
C GLN A 22 -7.74 3.56 2.94
N ASP A 23 -6.42 3.44 2.94
CA ASP A 23 -5.56 3.86 1.84
C ASP A 23 -4.96 2.64 1.16
N VAL A 24 -5.04 2.62 -0.17
CA VAL A 24 -4.33 1.64 -1.00
C VAL A 24 -2.98 2.20 -1.40
N TRP A 25 -1.94 1.38 -1.28
CA TRP A 25 -0.58 1.69 -1.67
C TRP A 25 -0.05 0.61 -2.61
N PHE A 26 0.76 1.02 -3.56
CA PHE A 26 1.46 0.13 -4.47
C PHE A 26 2.96 0.24 -4.20
N ALA A 27 3.63 -0.89 -4.05
CA ALA A 27 5.06 -0.98 -3.75
C ALA A 27 5.77 -1.80 -4.80
N TYR A 28 6.70 -1.19 -5.55
CA TYR A 28 7.53 -1.91 -6.52
C TYR A 28 8.85 -2.37 -5.88
N LEU A 29 8.70 -3.27 -4.91
CA LEU A 29 9.76 -3.88 -4.11
C LEU A 29 9.46 -5.37 -3.99
N SER A 30 10.41 -6.21 -4.41
CA SER A 30 10.23 -7.68 -4.45
C SER A 30 10.36 -8.35 -3.08
N ASP A 31 10.87 -7.65 -2.07
CA ASP A 31 10.85 -8.12 -0.68
C ASP A 31 9.62 -7.56 0.05
N GLN A 32 8.92 -8.45 0.74
CA GLN A 32 7.67 -8.15 1.42
C GLN A 32 7.87 -7.17 2.59
N ALA A 33 8.92 -7.36 3.37
CA ALA A 33 9.21 -6.53 4.54
C ALA A 33 9.67 -5.14 4.11
N GLU A 34 10.53 -5.05 3.08
CA GLU A 34 10.95 -3.78 2.50
C GLU A 34 9.77 -2.99 1.93
N ALA A 35 8.83 -3.66 1.25
CA ALA A 35 7.62 -3.04 0.73
C ALA A 35 6.76 -2.41 1.83
N VAL A 36 6.54 -3.16 2.93
CA VAL A 36 5.80 -2.66 4.09
C VAL A 36 6.52 -1.48 4.72
N ILE A 37 7.83 -1.59 5.00
CA ILE A 37 8.62 -0.51 5.61
C ILE A 37 8.57 0.76 4.74
N ALA A 38 8.67 0.62 3.42
CA ALA A 38 8.61 1.77 2.51
C ALA A 38 7.24 2.46 2.55
N VAL A 39 6.14 1.70 2.62
CA VAL A 39 4.79 2.27 2.80
C VAL A 39 4.64 2.93 4.17
N GLN A 40 5.11 2.31 5.24
CA GLN A 40 5.08 2.89 6.59
C GLN A 40 5.81 4.23 6.63
N ASN A 41 7.02 4.29 6.05
CA ASN A 41 7.80 5.53 5.95
C ASN A 41 7.10 6.60 5.11
N ALA A 42 6.43 6.22 4.02
CA ALA A 42 5.70 7.15 3.17
C ALA A 42 4.41 7.68 3.80
N CYS A 43 3.74 6.88 4.63
CA CYS A 43 2.56 7.29 5.41
C CYS A 43 2.91 8.24 6.56
N GLY A 44 4.14 8.18 7.10
CA GLY A 44 4.55 8.95 8.25
C GLY A 44 4.06 8.35 9.58
N ALA A 45 3.57 9.18 10.50
CA ALA A 45 3.16 8.74 11.83
C ALA A 45 1.94 7.80 11.77
N MET A 46 2.17 6.50 11.99
CA MET A 46 1.16 5.45 11.91
C MET A 46 0.44 5.17 13.24
N ASN A 47 -0.05 6.21 13.93
CA ASN A 47 -0.72 6.08 15.23
C ASN A 47 -1.86 5.04 15.16
N ASP A 48 -1.56 3.81 15.59
CA ASP A 48 -2.40 2.61 15.55
C ASP A 48 -2.93 2.21 14.15
N ALA A 49 -2.26 2.62 13.08
CA ALA A 49 -2.63 2.20 11.71
C ALA A 49 -2.25 0.74 11.45
N LYS A 50 -3.19 -0.03 10.90
CA LYS A 50 -2.96 -1.42 10.48
C LYS A 50 -2.47 -1.43 9.04
N VAL A 51 -1.34 -2.10 8.79
CA VAL A 51 -0.78 -2.28 7.44
C VAL A 51 -0.87 -3.75 7.05
N GLU A 52 -1.48 -4.02 5.90
CA GLU A 52 -1.72 -5.38 5.40
C GLU A 52 -1.32 -5.48 3.94
N ILE A 53 -0.79 -6.64 3.55
CA ILE A 53 -0.57 -6.94 2.14
C ILE A 53 -1.85 -7.51 1.58
N HIS A 54 -2.41 -6.79 0.61
CA HIS A 54 -3.67 -7.16 -0.02
C HIS A 54 -3.45 -8.18 -1.15
N SER A 55 -2.45 -7.93 -2.01
CA SER A 55 -2.16 -8.79 -3.16
C SER A 55 -0.73 -8.63 -3.66
N HIS A 56 -0.26 -9.62 -4.41
CA HIS A 56 1.01 -9.56 -5.13
C HIS A 56 0.78 -8.90 -6.50
N MET A 57 1.77 -8.17 -6.99
CA MET A 57 1.75 -7.52 -8.29
C MET A 57 2.95 -7.88 -9.14
N MET A 58 2.73 -7.91 -10.45
CA MET A 58 3.77 -8.01 -11.46
C MET A 58 4.25 -6.61 -11.87
N ALA A 59 5.46 -6.56 -12.42
CA ALA A 59 6.11 -5.33 -12.88
C ALA A 59 5.20 -4.47 -13.78
N ASP A 60 4.50 -5.09 -14.72
CA ASP A 60 3.66 -4.39 -15.69
C ASP A 60 2.49 -3.66 -15.01
N GLY A 61 1.80 -4.31 -14.06
CA GLY A 61 0.71 -3.68 -13.32
C GLY A 61 1.19 -2.50 -12.45
N LEU A 62 2.37 -2.62 -11.85
CA LEU A 62 2.98 -1.52 -11.08
C LEU A 62 3.35 -0.34 -11.98
N ARG A 63 3.81 -0.61 -13.21
CA ARG A 63 4.11 0.42 -14.20
C ARG A 63 2.84 1.10 -14.72
N GLU A 64 1.75 0.36 -14.89
CA GLU A 64 0.43 0.92 -15.25
C GLU A 64 -0.09 1.88 -14.16
N HIS A 65 0.15 1.57 -12.88
CA HIS A 65 -0.12 2.49 -11.77
C HIS A 65 0.91 3.62 -11.63
N GLY A 66 1.94 3.64 -12.49
CA GLY A 66 2.99 4.66 -12.50
C GLY A 66 3.91 4.61 -11.29
N VAL A 67 4.14 3.43 -10.73
CA VAL A 67 5.05 3.20 -9.60
C VAL A 67 6.47 2.96 -10.14
N PRO A 68 7.45 3.83 -9.83
CA PRO A 68 8.83 3.57 -10.20
C PRO A 68 9.38 2.33 -9.48
N LYS A 69 10.31 1.61 -10.11
CA LYS A 69 11.01 0.49 -9.47
C LYS A 69 11.75 0.98 -8.22
N GLY A 70 11.59 0.26 -7.11
CA GLY A 70 12.17 0.62 -5.81
C GLY A 70 11.42 1.73 -5.07
N ALA A 71 10.22 2.10 -5.52
CA ALA A 71 9.40 3.13 -4.89
C ALA A 71 8.03 2.60 -4.46
N VAL A 72 7.35 3.42 -3.66
CA VAL A 72 5.96 3.23 -3.28
C VAL A 72 5.13 4.43 -3.74
N LYS A 73 3.85 4.20 -4.01
CA LYS A 73 2.90 5.25 -4.41
C LYS A 73 1.54 4.96 -3.81
N LYS A 74 0.90 5.98 -3.26
CA LYS A 74 -0.51 5.91 -2.84
C LYS A 74 -1.39 5.79 -4.09
N GLY A 75 -2.23 4.76 -4.11
CA GLY A 75 -3.26 4.58 -5.13
C GLY A 75 -4.45 5.50 -4.89
N ASP A 76 -5.24 5.70 -5.94
CA ASP A 76 -6.55 6.32 -5.78
C ASP A 76 -7.42 5.45 -4.86
N PRO A 77 -8.27 6.05 -4.01
CA PRO A 77 -9.21 5.28 -3.20
C PRO A 77 -10.07 4.41 -4.14
N LEU A 78 -10.24 3.14 -3.77
CA LEU A 78 -11.10 2.24 -4.54
C LEU A 78 -12.50 2.88 -4.66
N PRO A 79 -13.09 2.95 -5.86
CA PRO A 79 -14.43 3.51 -6.02
C PRO A 79 -15.43 2.66 -5.21
N GLY A 80 -15.92 3.20 -4.09
CA GLY A 80 -16.90 2.52 -3.22
C GLY A 80 -16.73 2.69 -1.71
N SER A 81 -15.69 3.37 -1.22
CA SER A 81 -15.51 3.68 0.22
C SER A 81 -16.41 4.81 0.73
#